data_AF-A0A1F2V8I5-F1
#
_entry.id   AF-A0A1F2V8I5-F1
#
_cell.length_a   1.000
_cell.length_b   1.000
_cell.length_c   1.000
_cell.angle_alpha   90.00
_cell.angle_beta   90.00
_cell.angle_gamma   90.00
#
_symmetry.space_group_name_H-M   'P 1'
#
loop_
_entity.id
_entity.type
_entity.pdbx_description
1 polymer ?
#
loop_
_entity_poly.entity_id
_entity_poly.type
_entity_poly.pdbx_seq_one_letter_code
_entity_poly.pdbx_strand_id
1 'polypeptide(L)'
;MKIATWNVNGIRARQGQLLEWLAAEKPDVVCLQEIKASIEQLPFELADVEGYWSYWHGGKGYSGVALLLAKSLVGTLPACTHPGFDFEQRIACATVPSPLGDVTIASVYVPNGGKDFDAKLAFLEALDTFAADAARDGRSLILCGDLNVARTDRDIHPKERKPNQIGARPDERALLERIISRGLVDVGRALDPDNDSLFTWWAPWRNLKQRNIGWRIDYVLASTAIASRASSVVVQREVGTSDHGPVVVSLDIAD
;
A
#
# COMPACT_ATOMS: atom_id res chain seq x y z
N MET A 1 13.01 -8.36 7.54
CA MET A 1 11.64 -8.40 6.98
C MET A 1 11.55 -7.44 5.81
N LYS A 2 11.21 -7.92 4.62
CA LYS A 2 10.97 -7.12 3.41
C LYS A 2 9.46 -6.96 3.19
N ILE A 3 8.97 -5.73 3.20
CA ILE A 3 7.56 -5.40 2.97
C ILE A 3 7.44 -4.71 1.63
N ALA A 4 6.43 -5.06 0.86
CA ALA A 4 6.14 -4.41 -0.39
C ALA A 4 4.66 -4.04 -0.51
N THR A 5 4.38 -2.96 -1.23
CA THR A 5 3.03 -2.62 -1.65
C THR A 5 2.98 -2.27 -3.12
N TRP A 6 1.92 -2.71 -3.81
CA TRP A 6 1.75 -2.46 -5.23
C TRP A 6 0.27 -2.44 -5.64
N ASN A 7 -0.20 -1.27 -6.09
CA ASN A 7 -1.45 -1.19 -6.85
C ASN A 7 -1.22 -1.81 -8.25
N VAL A 8 -1.86 -2.96 -8.50
CA VAL A 8 -1.66 -3.73 -9.74
C VAL A 8 -2.60 -3.29 -10.87
N ASN A 9 -3.58 -2.43 -10.58
CA ASN A 9 -4.57 -1.94 -11.52
C ASN A 9 -5.17 -3.06 -12.40
N GLY A 10 -5.74 -4.07 -11.74
CA GLY A 10 -6.35 -5.26 -12.34
C GLY A 10 -5.41 -6.46 -12.41
N ILE A 11 -5.55 -7.35 -11.43
CA ILE A 11 -4.63 -8.48 -11.24
C ILE A 11 -4.58 -9.44 -12.42
N ARG A 12 -5.72 -9.70 -13.07
CA ARG A 12 -5.81 -10.70 -14.15
C ARG A 12 -4.93 -10.37 -15.34
N ALA A 13 -4.72 -9.08 -15.61
CA ALA A 13 -3.87 -8.63 -16.71
C ALA A 13 -2.38 -8.55 -16.33
N ARG A 14 -2.06 -8.64 -15.03
CA ARG A 14 -0.70 -8.48 -14.48
C ARG A 14 -0.19 -9.72 -13.74
N GLN A 15 -0.95 -10.82 -13.74
CA GLN A 15 -0.60 -12.02 -12.97
C GLN A 15 0.82 -12.55 -13.23
N GLY A 16 1.24 -12.65 -14.50
CA GLY A 16 2.57 -13.13 -14.84
C GLY A 16 3.68 -12.19 -14.36
N GLN A 17 3.44 -10.88 -14.43
CA GLN A 17 4.37 -9.86 -13.93
C GLN A 17 4.48 -9.90 -12.40
N LEU A 18 3.37 -10.15 -11.71
CA LEU A 18 3.38 -10.35 -10.25
C LEU A 18 4.18 -11.60 -9.88
N LEU A 19 3.92 -12.73 -10.55
CA LEU A 19 4.62 -13.99 -10.24
C LEU A 19 6.12 -13.89 -10.53
N GLU A 20 6.51 -13.30 -11.66
CA GLU A 20 7.91 -13.03 -12.00
C GLU A 20 8.57 -12.13 -10.94
N TRP A 21 7.87 -11.06 -10.54
CA TRP A 21 8.37 -10.14 -9.53
C TRP A 21 8.49 -10.79 -8.14
N LEU A 22 7.52 -11.60 -7.72
CA LEU A 22 7.58 -12.34 -6.45
C LEU A 22 8.76 -13.32 -6.43
N ALA A 23 9.01 -14.02 -7.55
CA ALA A 23 10.13 -14.94 -7.67
C ALA A 23 11.49 -14.25 -7.55
N ALA A 24 11.62 -13.04 -8.09
CA ALA A 24 12.85 -12.24 -8.06
C ALA A 24 13.03 -11.49 -6.72
N GLU A 25 12.00 -10.79 -6.25
CA GLU A 25 12.09 -9.87 -5.11
C GLU A 25 11.92 -10.58 -3.77
N LYS A 26 11.10 -11.63 -3.71
CA LYS A 26 10.78 -12.42 -2.51
C LYS A 26 10.48 -11.59 -1.25
N PRO A 27 9.50 -10.66 -1.26
CA PRO A 27 9.11 -9.95 -0.04
C PRO A 27 8.51 -10.90 1.00
N ASP A 28 8.68 -10.62 2.28
CA ASP A 28 8.02 -11.38 3.35
C ASP A 28 6.53 -11.05 3.46
N VAL A 29 6.16 -9.81 3.11
CA VAL A 29 4.79 -9.29 3.14
C VAL A 29 4.55 -8.49 1.86
N VAL A 30 3.45 -8.78 1.16
CA VAL A 30 3.02 -8.02 -0.03
C VAL A 30 1.58 -7.57 0.13
N CYS A 31 1.38 -6.27 0.01
CA CYS A 31 0.07 -5.63 -0.02
C CYS A 31 -0.28 -5.26 -1.47
N LEU A 32 -1.34 -5.83 -2.02
CA LEU A 32 -1.78 -5.52 -3.38
C LEU A 32 -3.09 -4.73 -3.36
N GLN A 33 -3.23 -3.78 -4.27
CA GLN A 33 -4.42 -2.94 -4.42
C GLN A 33 -4.96 -2.98 -5.86
N GLU A 34 -6.24 -2.60 -6.01
CA GLU A 34 -6.99 -2.67 -7.27
C GLU A 34 -6.93 -4.05 -7.93
N ILE A 35 -7.26 -5.08 -7.15
CA ILE A 35 -7.35 -6.45 -7.65
C ILE A 35 -8.35 -6.55 -8.81
N LYS A 36 -9.50 -5.88 -8.71
CA LYS A 36 -10.58 -5.83 -9.72
C LYS A 36 -11.08 -7.23 -10.15
N ALA A 37 -11.01 -8.19 -9.25
CA ALA A 37 -11.50 -9.54 -9.43
C ALA A 37 -12.03 -10.09 -8.11
N SER A 38 -13.13 -10.84 -8.18
CA SER A 38 -13.52 -11.73 -7.09
C SER A 38 -12.61 -12.97 -7.06
N ILE A 39 -12.67 -13.75 -5.97
CA ILE A 39 -11.87 -14.98 -5.81
C ILE A 39 -12.09 -15.93 -6.99
N GLU A 40 -13.33 -16.08 -7.46
CA GLU A 40 -13.68 -16.97 -8.58
C GLU A 40 -13.14 -16.48 -9.93
N GLN A 41 -12.75 -15.21 -10.02
CA GLN A 41 -12.16 -14.62 -11.22
C GLN A 41 -10.63 -14.64 -11.18
N LEU A 42 -10.03 -15.04 -10.06
CA LEU A 42 -8.58 -15.14 -9.96
C LEU A 42 -8.09 -16.24 -10.91
N PRO A 43 -7.00 -15.98 -11.63
CA PRO A 43 -6.27 -17.02 -12.33
C PRO A 43 -5.85 -18.12 -11.36
N PHE A 44 -5.77 -19.36 -11.87
CA PHE A 44 -5.44 -20.54 -11.07
C PHE A 44 -4.09 -20.39 -10.35
N GLU A 45 -3.11 -19.78 -11.01
CA GLU A 45 -1.75 -19.56 -10.51
C GLU A 45 -1.70 -18.60 -9.31
N LEU A 46 -2.75 -17.80 -9.10
CA LEU A 46 -2.87 -16.90 -7.95
C LEU A 46 -3.70 -17.48 -6.80
N ALA A 47 -4.35 -18.63 -7.01
CA ALA A 47 -5.10 -19.32 -5.96
C ALA A 47 -4.17 -19.96 -4.91
N ASP A 48 -2.99 -20.44 -5.34
CA ASP A 48 -1.92 -20.93 -4.46
C ASP A 48 -0.57 -20.42 -4.97
N VAL A 49 -0.21 -19.21 -4.54
CA VAL A 49 1.07 -18.60 -4.88
C VAL A 49 2.18 -19.33 -4.13
N GLU A 50 3.14 -19.89 -4.87
CA GLU A 50 4.26 -20.65 -4.30
C GLU A 50 5.00 -19.83 -3.24
N GLY A 51 5.19 -20.42 -2.05
CA GLY A 51 5.89 -19.76 -0.94
C GLY A 51 5.06 -18.75 -0.14
N TYR A 52 3.81 -18.46 -0.52
CA TYR A 52 2.97 -17.46 0.16
C TYR A 52 1.64 -18.02 0.63
N TRP A 53 1.18 -17.57 1.79
CA TRP A 53 -0.24 -17.56 2.13
C TRP A 53 -0.88 -16.33 1.49
N SER A 54 -1.93 -16.54 0.70
CA SER A 54 -2.61 -15.46 -0.02
C SER A 54 -4.01 -15.24 0.52
N TYR A 55 -4.34 -14.00 0.85
CA TYR A 55 -5.69 -13.57 1.19
C TYR A 55 -6.16 -12.54 0.17
N TRP A 56 -7.28 -12.83 -0.48
CA TRP A 56 -7.87 -12.01 -1.54
C TRP A 56 -9.20 -11.45 -1.07
N HIS A 57 -9.29 -10.13 -0.97
CA HIS A 57 -10.52 -9.41 -0.63
C HIS A 57 -10.89 -8.53 -1.80
N GLY A 58 -11.71 -9.04 -2.72
CA GLY A 58 -11.95 -8.38 -3.99
C GLY A 58 -13.35 -8.60 -4.54
N GLY A 59 -13.82 -7.63 -5.32
CA GLY A 59 -15.08 -7.65 -6.03
C GLY A 59 -14.90 -7.66 -7.55
N LYS A 60 -16.00 -7.90 -8.28
CA LYS A 60 -15.98 -7.98 -9.74
C LYS A 60 -15.64 -6.64 -10.39
N GLY A 61 -14.45 -6.53 -10.97
CA GLY A 61 -14.05 -5.43 -11.86
C GLY A 61 -13.76 -4.08 -11.20
N TYR A 62 -13.77 -3.99 -9.87
CA TYR A 62 -13.59 -2.73 -9.15
C TYR A 62 -12.95 -2.95 -7.79
N SER A 63 -12.10 -2.00 -7.37
CA SER A 63 -11.39 -2.01 -6.07
C SER A 63 -10.71 -3.36 -5.77
N GLY A 64 -10.67 -3.77 -4.51
CA GLY A 64 -10.10 -5.02 -4.03
C GLY A 64 -8.66 -4.85 -3.56
N VAL A 65 -8.34 -5.55 -2.48
CA VAL A 65 -7.01 -5.63 -1.89
C VAL A 65 -6.62 -7.09 -1.67
N ALA A 66 -5.33 -7.35 -1.57
CA ALA A 66 -4.81 -8.65 -1.16
C ALA A 66 -3.62 -8.51 -0.20
N LEU A 67 -3.40 -9.57 0.56
CA LEU A 67 -2.23 -9.78 1.41
C LEU A 67 -1.59 -11.10 1.02
N LEU A 68 -0.30 -11.08 0.67
CA LEU A 68 0.52 -12.27 0.51
C LEU A 68 1.58 -12.27 1.60
N LEU A 69 1.60 -13.33 2.40
CA LEU A 69 2.49 -13.47 3.55
C LEU A 69 3.37 -14.68 3.34
N ALA A 70 4.69 -14.49 3.36
CA ALA A 70 5.63 -15.58 3.12
C ALA A 70 5.40 -16.70 4.15
N LYS A 71 5.31 -17.94 3.68
CA LYS A 71 5.13 -19.12 4.54
C LYS A 71 6.28 -19.25 5.54
N SER A 72 7.49 -18.80 5.17
CA SER A 72 8.66 -18.71 6.05
C SER A 72 8.52 -17.69 7.19
N LEU A 73 7.69 -16.66 7.05
CA LEU A 73 7.49 -15.63 8.08
C LEU A 73 6.47 -16.07 9.14
N VAL A 74 5.34 -16.63 8.72
CA VAL A 74 4.19 -16.90 9.62
C VAL A 74 4.01 -18.38 9.97
N GLY A 75 4.61 -19.31 9.21
CA GLY A 75 4.58 -20.76 9.43
C GLY A 75 3.21 -21.42 9.15
N THR A 76 2.12 -20.88 9.67
CA THR A 76 0.74 -21.34 9.48
C THR A 76 -0.10 -20.30 8.76
N LEU A 77 -1.27 -20.70 8.26
CA LEU A 77 -2.21 -19.80 7.57
C LEU A 77 -2.68 -18.68 8.54
N PRO A 78 -2.33 -17.41 8.29
CA PRO A 78 -2.69 -16.31 9.17
C PRO A 78 -4.18 -15.96 9.05
N ALA A 79 -4.78 -15.60 10.18
CA ALA A 79 -6.13 -15.05 10.20
C ALA A 79 -6.11 -13.64 9.58
N CYS A 80 -6.79 -13.48 8.45
CA CYS A 80 -6.96 -12.20 7.80
C CYS A 80 -8.35 -11.64 8.09
N THR A 81 -8.44 -10.33 8.30
CA THR A 81 -9.68 -9.63 8.65
C THR A 81 -9.84 -8.34 7.86
N HIS A 82 -11.02 -7.76 7.88
CA HIS A 82 -11.28 -6.41 7.39
C HIS A 82 -12.05 -5.63 8.48
N PRO A 83 -11.65 -4.39 8.80
CA PRO A 83 -12.38 -3.56 9.76
C PRO A 83 -13.84 -3.31 9.35
N GLY A 84 -14.72 -3.02 10.33
CA GLY A 84 -16.14 -2.81 10.07
C GLY A 84 -16.48 -1.57 9.22
N PHE A 85 -15.54 -0.64 9.04
CA PHE A 85 -15.70 0.51 8.16
C PHE A 85 -15.36 0.19 6.69
N ASP A 86 -14.80 -1.00 6.42
CA ASP A 86 -14.46 -1.41 5.06
C ASP A 86 -15.71 -1.37 4.17
N PHE A 87 -15.55 -0.75 3.01
CA PHE A 87 -16.53 -0.76 1.94
C PHE A 87 -15.78 -0.99 0.63
N GLU A 88 -16.43 -1.64 -0.33
CA GLU A 88 -15.82 -1.94 -1.64
C GLU A 88 -14.47 -2.67 -1.54
N GLN A 89 -14.24 -3.45 -0.48
CA GLN A 89 -13.03 -4.29 -0.33
C GLN A 89 -11.72 -3.49 -0.42
N ARG A 90 -11.61 -2.45 0.41
CA ARG A 90 -10.54 -1.45 0.37
C ARG A 90 -9.49 -1.65 1.46
N ILE A 91 -9.75 -2.51 2.44
CA ILE A 91 -8.78 -2.81 3.48
C ILE A 91 -8.83 -4.28 3.89
N ALA A 92 -7.66 -4.89 4.03
CA ALA A 92 -7.46 -6.21 4.61
C ALA A 92 -6.27 -6.17 5.56
N CYS A 93 -6.40 -6.85 6.68
CA CYS A 93 -5.43 -6.86 7.76
C CYS A 93 -5.00 -8.28 8.11
N ALA A 94 -3.75 -8.44 8.53
CA ALA A 94 -3.23 -9.66 9.13
C ALA A 94 -2.21 -9.31 10.21
N THR A 95 -2.08 -10.14 11.23
CA THR A 95 -1.04 -10.00 12.25
C THR A 95 0.10 -10.95 11.94
N VAL A 96 1.33 -10.44 11.95
CA VAL A 96 2.56 -11.20 11.73
C VAL A 96 3.49 -11.08 12.95
N PRO A 97 4.24 -12.14 13.30
CA PRO A 97 5.21 -12.06 14.38
C PRO A 97 6.42 -11.20 13.97
N SER A 98 7.08 -10.60 14.95
CA SER A 98 8.39 -9.96 14.79
C SER A 98 9.18 -9.97 16.11
N PRO A 99 10.50 -9.71 16.09
CA PRO A 99 11.31 -9.54 17.30
C PRO A 99 10.85 -8.38 18.20
N LEU A 100 10.04 -7.45 17.67
CA LEU A 100 9.44 -6.33 18.41
C LEU A 100 8.02 -6.64 18.92
N GLY A 101 7.59 -7.90 18.83
CA GLY A 101 6.24 -8.34 19.10
C GLY A 101 5.38 -8.41 17.82
N ASP A 102 4.12 -8.78 18.00
CA ASP A 102 3.17 -8.90 16.91
C ASP A 102 2.91 -7.55 16.22
N VAL A 103 2.88 -7.58 14.88
CA VAL A 103 2.65 -6.40 14.04
C VAL A 103 1.41 -6.62 13.19
N THR A 104 0.43 -5.72 13.27
CA THR A 104 -0.69 -5.68 12.34
C THR A 104 -0.24 -5.03 11.03
N ILE A 105 -0.34 -5.77 9.94
CA ILE A 105 -0.20 -5.26 8.57
C ILE A 105 -1.60 -4.97 8.02
N ALA A 106 -1.78 -3.82 7.38
CA ALA A 106 -2.99 -3.50 6.63
C ALA A 106 -2.64 -3.15 5.17
N SER A 107 -3.21 -3.88 4.22
CA SER A 107 -3.24 -3.51 2.79
C SER A 107 -4.43 -2.58 2.56
N VAL A 108 -4.19 -1.36 2.07
CA VAL A 108 -5.18 -0.28 2.02
C VAL A 108 -5.28 0.32 0.62
N TYR A 109 -6.50 0.53 0.13
CA TYR A 109 -6.82 1.25 -1.10
C TYR A 109 -7.86 2.35 -0.84
N VAL A 110 -7.37 3.57 -0.59
CA VAL A 110 -8.24 4.74 -0.36
C VAL A 110 -8.95 5.09 -1.67
N PRO A 111 -10.26 5.44 -1.67
CA PRO A 111 -10.94 5.90 -2.87
C PRO A 111 -10.19 7.05 -3.56
N ASN A 112 -10.07 7.00 -4.88
CA ASN A 112 -9.44 8.09 -5.64
C ASN A 112 -10.16 9.43 -5.40
N GLY A 113 -11.49 9.42 -5.26
CA GLY A 113 -12.31 10.58 -4.94
C GLY A 113 -12.90 11.31 -6.15
N GLY A 114 -12.51 10.94 -7.38
CA GLY A 114 -12.96 11.64 -8.59
C GLY A 114 -14.48 11.60 -8.85
N LYS A 115 -15.14 10.47 -8.56
CA LYS A 115 -16.61 10.32 -8.69
C LYS A 115 -17.36 10.55 -7.38
N ASP A 116 -16.70 10.28 -6.27
CA ASP A 116 -17.27 10.34 -4.93
C ASP A 116 -16.19 10.78 -3.94
N PHE A 117 -16.08 12.10 -3.79
CA PHE A 117 -15.08 12.70 -2.90
C PHE A 117 -15.47 12.56 -1.43
N ASP A 118 -16.76 12.55 -1.12
CA ASP A 118 -17.24 12.38 0.25
C ASP A 118 -16.93 10.98 0.78
N ALA A 119 -17.08 9.93 -0.06
CA ALA A 119 -16.64 8.59 0.29
C ALA A 119 -15.12 8.49 0.56
N LYS A 120 -14.31 9.27 -0.17
CA LYS A 120 -12.86 9.36 0.09
C LYS A 120 -12.59 9.94 1.47
N LEU A 121 -13.18 11.10 1.79
CA LEU A 121 -12.98 11.75 3.08
C LEU A 121 -13.48 10.87 4.24
N ALA A 122 -14.66 10.26 4.10
CA ALA A 122 -15.20 9.33 5.10
C ALA A 122 -14.27 8.12 5.34
N PHE A 123 -13.69 7.56 4.27
CA PHE A 123 -12.72 6.47 4.41
C PHE A 123 -11.45 6.90 5.13
N LEU A 124 -10.91 8.09 4.83
CA LEU A 124 -9.73 8.64 5.50
C LEU A 124 -10.01 8.94 6.99
N GLU A 125 -11.19 9.43 7.34
CA GLU A 125 -11.60 9.63 8.74
C GLU A 125 -11.71 8.31 9.51
N ALA A 126 -12.26 7.27 8.88
CA ALA A 126 -12.32 5.94 9.46
C ALA A 126 -10.92 5.32 9.61
N LEU A 127 -10.03 5.53 8.64
CA LEU A 127 -8.64 5.09 8.71
C LEU A 127 -7.84 5.81 9.82
N ASP A 128 -8.10 7.10 10.05
CA ASP A 128 -7.57 7.83 11.20
C ASP A 128 -8.04 7.25 12.52
N THR A 129 -9.33 6.91 12.62
CA THR A 129 -9.88 6.25 13.81
C THR A 129 -9.21 4.88 14.04
N PHE A 130 -9.04 4.10 12.97
CA PHE A 130 -8.35 2.81 13.02
C PHE A 130 -6.89 2.92 13.49
N ALA A 131 -6.15 3.90 12.98
CA ALA A 131 -4.78 4.17 13.42
C ALA A 131 -4.72 4.67 14.88
N ALA A 132 -5.67 5.52 15.28
CA ALA A 132 -5.78 6.00 16.66
C ALA A 132 -6.10 4.88 17.65
N ASP A 133 -6.99 3.95 17.30
CA ASP A 133 -7.29 2.77 18.10
C ASP A 133 -6.07 1.86 18.23
N ALA A 134 -5.31 1.63 17.15
CA ALA A 134 -4.07 0.86 17.21
C ALA A 134 -3.06 1.48 18.17
N ALA A 135 -2.87 2.80 18.10
CA ALA A 135 -2.00 3.53 19.01
C ALA A 135 -2.47 3.45 20.47
N ARG A 136 -3.78 3.64 20.72
CA ARG A 136 -4.37 3.54 22.07
C ARG A 136 -4.17 2.16 22.67
N ASP A 137 -4.32 1.12 21.87
CA ASP A 137 -4.23 -0.28 22.31
C ASP A 137 -2.77 -0.77 22.37
N GLY A 138 -1.78 0.08 22.03
CA GLY A 138 -0.36 -0.29 22.00
C GLY A 138 0.01 -1.28 20.89
N ARG A 139 -0.82 -1.39 19.85
CA ARG A 139 -0.60 -2.31 18.72
C ARG A 139 0.38 -1.70 17.70
N SER A 140 1.43 -2.45 17.36
CA SER A 140 2.30 -2.11 16.23
C SER A 140 1.52 -2.26 14.92
N LEU A 141 1.55 -1.22 14.08
CA LEU A 141 0.78 -1.12 12.86
C LEU A 141 1.69 -0.74 11.68
N ILE A 142 1.47 -1.39 10.54
CA ILE A 142 2.02 -0.99 9.24
C ILE A 142 0.86 -0.87 8.26
N LEU A 143 0.59 0.35 7.78
CA LEU A 143 -0.35 0.63 6.71
C LEU A 143 0.41 0.69 5.39
N CYS A 144 0.05 -0.18 4.46
CA CYS A 144 0.68 -0.31 3.15
C CYS A 144 -0.37 -0.12 2.06
N GLY A 145 -0.11 0.75 1.09
CA GLY A 145 -0.97 0.83 -0.09
C GLY A 145 -1.08 2.18 -0.74
N ASP A 146 -1.96 2.22 -1.74
CA ASP A 146 -2.35 3.42 -2.45
C ASP A 146 -3.36 4.21 -1.61
N LEU A 147 -2.86 5.29 -1.00
CA LEU A 147 -3.67 6.20 -0.21
C LEU A 147 -4.32 7.30 -1.06
N ASN A 148 -4.07 7.33 -2.37
CA ASN A 148 -4.63 8.29 -3.31
C ASN A 148 -4.44 9.77 -2.87
N VAL A 149 -3.44 10.06 -2.04
CA VAL A 149 -3.14 11.42 -1.53
C VAL A 149 -1.63 11.63 -1.60
N ALA A 150 -1.21 12.66 -2.34
CA ALA A 150 0.15 13.16 -2.30
C ALA A 150 0.31 14.10 -1.10
N ARG A 151 1.13 13.68 -0.14
CA ARG A 151 1.31 14.32 1.17
C ARG A 151 1.71 15.80 1.04
N THR A 152 2.66 16.10 0.16
CA THR A 152 3.16 17.46 -0.07
C THR A 152 3.25 17.77 -1.57
N ASP A 153 3.54 19.02 -1.94
CA ASP A 153 3.76 19.37 -3.34
C ASP A 153 5.01 18.69 -3.92
N ARG A 154 6.01 18.39 -3.09
CA ARG A 154 7.21 17.61 -3.48
C ARG A 154 6.83 16.20 -3.97
N ASP A 155 5.72 15.67 -3.48
CA ASP A 155 5.18 14.36 -3.89
C ASP A 155 4.40 14.42 -5.21
N ILE A 156 4.41 15.56 -5.91
CA ILE A 156 3.81 15.72 -7.23
C ILE A 156 4.84 16.40 -8.14
N HIS A 157 5.12 15.78 -9.28
CA HIS A 157 6.00 16.38 -10.26
C HIS A 157 5.45 17.76 -10.69
N PRO A 158 6.28 18.83 -10.78
CA PRO A 158 5.81 20.19 -11.07
C PRO A 158 4.88 20.34 -12.28
N LYS A 159 5.09 19.53 -13.33
CA LYS A 159 4.26 19.50 -14.55
C LYS A 159 2.83 18.98 -14.33
N GLU A 160 2.59 18.22 -13.28
CA GLU A 160 1.29 17.62 -12.97
C GLU A 160 0.53 18.40 -11.90
N ARG A 161 1.16 19.38 -11.24
CA ARG A 161 0.53 20.17 -10.16
C ARG A 161 -0.59 21.04 -10.72
N LYS A 162 -1.78 20.91 -10.15
CA LYS A 162 -2.93 21.75 -10.45
C LYS A 162 -3.59 22.22 -9.15
N PRO A 163 -4.09 23.46 -9.09
CA PRO A 163 -4.86 23.94 -7.94
C PRO A 163 -6.06 23.04 -7.66
N ASN A 164 -6.30 22.72 -6.38
CA ASN A 164 -7.47 21.97 -5.90
C ASN A 164 -7.70 20.62 -6.58
N GLN A 165 -6.65 19.99 -7.11
CA GLN A 165 -6.75 18.65 -7.69
C GLN A 165 -6.97 17.61 -6.60
N ILE A 166 -7.94 16.73 -6.80
CA ILE A 166 -8.16 15.55 -5.95
C ILE A 166 -6.90 14.69 -5.93
N GLY A 167 -6.51 14.27 -4.73
CA GLY A 167 -5.20 13.71 -4.39
C GLY A 167 -4.20 14.74 -3.85
N ALA A 168 -4.48 16.05 -3.90
CA ALA A 168 -3.62 17.12 -3.41
C ALA A 168 -4.35 18.27 -2.69
N ARG A 169 -5.66 18.14 -2.46
CA ARG A 169 -6.47 19.15 -1.77
C ARG A 169 -6.02 19.29 -0.30
N PRO A 170 -6.20 20.48 0.30
CA PRO A 170 -5.81 20.70 1.70
C PRO A 170 -6.52 19.79 2.71
N ASP A 171 -7.79 19.46 2.47
CA ASP A 171 -8.62 18.63 3.36
C ASP A 171 -8.14 17.16 3.42
N GLU A 172 -7.92 16.52 2.28
CA GLU A 172 -7.39 15.15 2.24
C GLU A 172 -5.93 15.06 2.73
N ARG A 173 -5.10 16.09 2.47
CA ARG A 173 -3.74 16.17 3.05
C ARG A 173 -3.77 16.31 4.57
N ALA A 174 -4.67 17.13 5.10
CA ALA A 174 -4.84 17.27 6.55
C ALA A 174 -5.25 15.96 7.22
N LEU A 175 -6.11 15.16 6.57
CA LEU A 175 -6.46 13.83 7.06
C LEU A 175 -5.28 12.86 7.02
N LEU A 176 -4.49 12.85 5.94
CA LEU A 176 -3.28 12.04 5.87
C LEU A 176 -2.28 12.40 6.97
N GLU A 177 -2.02 13.70 7.22
CA GLU A 177 -1.17 14.13 8.33
C GLU A 177 -1.73 13.70 9.69
N ARG A 178 -3.06 13.74 9.86
CA ARG A 178 -3.71 13.28 11.10
C ARG A 178 -3.48 11.79 11.34
N ILE A 179 -3.63 10.96 10.30
CA ILE A 179 -3.32 9.52 10.35
C ILE A 179 -1.85 9.31 10.73
N ILE A 180 -0.92 9.98 10.05
CA ILE A 180 0.52 9.87 10.33
C ILE A 180 0.81 10.26 11.79
N SER A 181 0.18 11.32 12.29
CA SER A 181 0.36 11.80 13.66
C SER A 181 -0.08 10.81 14.76
N ARG A 182 -0.78 9.71 14.41
CA ARG A 182 -1.16 8.62 15.35
C ARG A 182 0.03 7.71 15.71
N GLY A 183 1.25 8.22 15.69
CA GLY A 183 2.47 7.46 16.01
C GLY A 183 3.03 6.64 14.84
N LEU A 184 2.58 6.95 13.61
CA LEU A 184 3.09 6.36 12.38
C LEU A 184 4.17 7.26 11.75
N VAL A 185 5.02 6.65 10.94
CA VAL A 185 6.09 7.31 10.18
C VAL A 185 5.93 6.94 8.72
N ASP A 186 5.96 7.93 7.85
CA ASP A 186 6.12 7.76 6.41
C ASP A 186 7.55 7.29 6.11
N VAL A 187 7.73 5.97 6.02
CA VAL A 187 9.06 5.34 5.92
C VAL A 187 9.79 5.81 4.66
N GLY A 188 9.07 6.02 3.56
CA GLY A 188 9.63 6.53 2.32
C GLY A 188 10.34 7.87 2.51
N ARG A 189 9.69 8.82 3.20
CA ARG A 189 10.29 10.13 3.47
C ARG A 189 11.26 10.15 4.63
N ALA A 190 11.14 9.24 5.59
CA ALA A 190 12.11 9.11 6.66
C ALA A 190 13.49 8.67 6.13
N LEU A 191 13.51 7.76 5.16
CA LEU A 191 14.74 7.24 4.55
C LEU A 191 15.26 8.08 3.39
N ASP A 192 14.37 8.76 2.66
CA ASP A 192 14.73 9.55 1.49
C ASP A 192 14.04 10.94 1.50
N PRO A 193 14.42 11.83 2.46
CA PRO A 193 13.70 13.07 2.73
C PRO A 193 13.75 14.10 1.60
N ASP A 194 14.83 14.11 0.82
CA ASP A 194 15.12 15.14 -0.18
C ASP A 194 14.91 14.67 -1.63
N ASN A 195 14.44 13.44 -1.85
CA ASN A 195 14.21 12.94 -3.20
C ASN A 195 12.92 13.50 -3.83
N ASP A 196 13.09 14.50 -4.67
CA ASP A 196 12.04 15.12 -5.50
C ASP A 196 11.53 14.23 -6.66
N SER A 197 12.03 12.99 -6.76
CA SER A 197 11.74 12.01 -7.82
C SER A 197 11.12 10.71 -7.30
N LEU A 198 10.77 10.64 -6.01
CA LEU A 198 10.15 9.47 -5.36
C LEU A 198 8.66 9.36 -5.73
N PHE A 199 8.34 9.23 -7.02
CA PHE A 199 6.96 9.01 -7.48
C PHE A 199 6.65 7.52 -7.53
N THR A 200 5.39 7.16 -7.32
CA THR A 200 4.90 5.77 -7.27
C THR A 200 3.78 5.51 -8.27
N TRP A 201 3.12 6.57 -8.73
CA TRP A 201 2.08 6.53 -9.76
C TRP A 201 2.40 7.48 -10.91
N TRP A 202 2.10 7.05 -12.14
CA TRP A 202 2.28 7.84 -13.35
C TRP A 202 1.12 7.60 -14.29
N ALA A 203 0.52 8.69 -14.78
CA ALA A 203 -0.58 8.56 -15.72
C ALA A 203 -0.16 7.77 -16.99
N PRO A 204 -1.01 6.87 -17.51
CA PRO A 204 -0.61 5.85 -18.50
C PRO A 204 -0.43 6.38 -19.94
N TRP A 205 -0.26 7.70 -20.12
CA TRP A 205 -0.11 8.34 -21.42
C TRP A 205 1.23 9.07 -21.53
N ARG A 206 1.62 9.45 -22.76
CA ARG A 206 2.77 10.34 -23.04
C ARG A 206 4.09 9.91 -22.40
N ASN A 207 4.24 8.61 -22.14
CA ASN A 207 5.40 8.01 -21.50
C ASN A 207 5.79 8.70 -20.18
N LEU A 208 4.80 9.14 -19.38
CA LEU A 208 5.07 9.84 -18.11
C LEU A 208 5.82 8.95 -17.11
N LYS A 209 5.52 7.64 -17.09
CA LYS A 209 6.24 6.64 -16.29
C LYS A 209 7.72 6.60 -16.67
N GLN A 210 8.06 6.48 -17.95
CA GLN A 210 9.44 6.44 -18.44
C GLN A 210 10.20 7.76 -18.18
N ARG A 211 9.50 8.89 -18.16
CA ARG A 211 10.06 10.22 -17.89
C ARG A 211 10.06 10.60 -16.41
N ASN A 212 9.58 9.71 -15.55
CA ASN A 212 9.38 9.92 -14.11
C ASN A 212 8.59 11.21 -13.77
N ILE A 213 7.51 11.47 -14.50
CA ILE A 213 6.59 12.59 -14.24
C ILE A 213 5.34 12.03 -13.56
N GLY A 214 5.32 12.03 -12.24
CA GLY A 214 4.30 11.29 -11.49
C GLY A 214 3.91 11.92 -10.16
N TRP A 215 3.26 11.09 -9.35
CA TRP A 215 2.77 11.39 -8.02
C TRP A 215 3.28 10.32 -7.06
N ARG A 216 3.52 10.67 -5.79
CA ARG A 216 3.73 9.71 -4.71
C ARG A 216 2.42 9.57 -3.94
N ILE A 217 1.75 8.45 -4.14
CA ILE A 217 0.47 8.14 -3.49
C ILE A 217 0.45 6.75 -2.84
N ASP A 218 1.51 5.97 -3.03
CA ASP A 218 1.70 4.67 -2.41
C ASP A 218 2.66 4.79 -1.22
N TYR A 219 2.25 4.27 -0.06
CA TYR A 219 2.96 4.46 1.20
C TYR A 219 3.21 3.16 1.93
N VAL A 220 4.30 3.15 2.70
CA VAL A 220 4.48 2.29 3.87
C VAL A 220 4.52 3.22 5.08
N LEU A 221 3.41 3.30 5.82
CA LEU A 221 3.31 4.04 7.08
C LEU A 221 3.46 3.05 8.23
N ALA A 222 4.49 3.18 9.06
CA ALA A 222 4.77 2.20 10.11
C ALA A 222 4.83 2.86 11.48
N SER A 223 4.39 2.15 12.53
CA SER A 223 4.57 2.59 13.93
C SER A 223 6.03 2.95 14.18
N THR A 224 6.27 4.00 14.96
CA THR A 224 7.60 4.59 15.18
C THR A 224 8.68 3.55 15.54
N ALA A 225 8.38 2.58 16.41
CA ALA A 225 9.30 1.51 16.78
C ALA A 225 9.72 0.64 15.58
N ILE A 226 8.77 0.29 14.71
CA ILE A 226 9.02 -0.48 13.48
C ILE A 226 9.79 0.37 12.47
N ALA A 227 9.34 1.61 12.24
CA ALA A 227 9.98 2.52 11.29
C ALA A 227 11.45 2.81 11.63
N SER A 228 11.82 2.82 12.91
CA SER A 228 13.20 2.99 13.37
C SER A 228 14.16 1.87 12.92
N ARG A 229 13.61 0.75 12.46
CA ARG A 229 14.35 -0.41 11.93
C ARG A 229 14.38 -0.45 10.40
N ALA A 230 13.82 0.55 9.73
CA ALA A 230 13.85 0.60 8.28
C ALA A 230 15.27 0.92 7.79
N SER A 231 15.78 0.11 6.86
CA SER A 231 17.14 0.21 6.33
C SER A 231 17.17 0.62 4.86
N SER A 232 16.10 0.40 4.10
CA SER A 232 15.98 0.91 2.72
C SER A 232 14.52 1.06 2.28
N VAL A 233 14.33 1.94 1.29
CA VAL A 233 13.09 2.07 0.52
C VAL A 233 13.45 2.19 -0.96
N VAL A 234 12.75 1.43 -1.82
CA VAL A 234 12.94 1.47 -3.27
C VAL A 234 11.57 1.53 -3.94
N VAL A 235 11.40 2.49 -4.85
CA VAL A 235 10.26 2.48 -5.78
C VAL A 235 10.70 1.86 -7.09
N GLN A 236 10.15 0.70 -7.39
CA GLN A 236 10.52 -0.09 -8.56
C GLN A 236 9.71 0.33 -9.79
N ARG A 237 9.96 1.56 -10.25
CA ARG A 237 9.26 2.19 -11.39
C ARG A 237 9.21 1.30 -12.62
N GLU A 238 10.25 0.55 -12.94
CA GLU A 238 10.30 -0.27 -14.16
C GLU A 238 9.54 -1.60 -14.06
N VAL A 239 9.04 -1.98 -12.88
CA VAL A 239 8.30 -3.22 -12.71
C VAL A 239 6.89 -3.08 -13.26
N GLY A 240 6.56 -4.02 -14.14
CA GLY A 240 5.23 -4.25 -14.67
C GLY A 240 4.60 -3.09 -15.46
N THR A 241 3.39 -3.35 -15.94
CA THR A 241 2.60 -2.45 -16.79
C THR A 241 1.46 -1.78 -16.04
N SER A 242 1.43 -1.89 -14.71
CA SER A 242 0.60 -1.01 -13.87
C SER A 242 1.10 0.44 -14.01
N ASP A 243 0.19 1.38 -13.88
CA ASP A 243 0.49 2.81 -13.72
C ASP A 243 1.11 3.12 -12.35
N HIS A 244 1.14 2.14 -11.43
CA HIS A 244 1.94 2.18 -10.21
C HIS A 244 3.19 1.29 -10.30
N GLY A 245 4.22 1.67 -9.54
CA GLY A 245 5.42 0.87 -9.29
C GLY A 245 5.41 0.31 -7.86
N PRO A 246 5.87 -0.93 -7.62
CA PRO A 246 6.00 -1.46 -6.27
C PRO A 246 6.86 -0.56 -5.39
N VAL A 247 6.42 -0.32 -4.16
CA VAL A 247 7.22 0.31 -3.11
C VAL A 247 7.69 -0.81 -2.19
N VAL A 248 9.01 -0.99 -2.09
CA VAL A 248 9.66 -2.05 -1.31
C VAL A 248 10.45 -1.42 -0.18
N VAL A 249 10.22 -1.88 1.05
CA VAL A 249 10.91 -1.44 2.26
C VAL A 249 11.59 -2.63 2.92
N SER A 250 12.87 -2.48 3.26
CA SER A 250 13.58 -3.42 4.13
C SER A 250 13.53 -2.93 5.57
N LEU A 251 13.14 -3.82 6.48
CA LEU A 251 13.09 -3.61 7.92
C LEU A 251 13.96 -4.65 8.63
N ASP A 252 14.81 -4.21 9.54
CA ASP A 252 15.70 -5.05 10.35
C ASP A 252 14.94 -5.65 11.56
N ILE A 253 13.85 -6.38 11.24
CA ILE A 253 12.91 -7.02 12.19
C ILE A 253 12.50 -8.44 11.75
N ALA A 254 13.38 -9.18 11.08
CA ALA A 254 13.22 -10.62 10.91
C ALA A 254 14.34 -11.34 11.68
N ASP A 255 14.00 -12.48 12.27
CA ASP A 255 14.96 -13.39 12.91
C ASP A 255 15.95 -14.00 11.91
#